data_AF-A0AAW9N994-F1
#
_entry.id   AF-A0AAW9N994-F1
#
_cell.length_a   1.000
_cell.length_b   1.000
_cell.length_c   1.000
_cell.angle_alpha   90.00
_cell.angle_beta   90.00
_cell.angle_gamma   90.00
#
_symmetry.space_group_name_H-M   'P 1'
#
loop_
_entity.id
_entity.type
_entity.pdbx_description
1 polymer ?
#
loop_
_entity_poly.entity_id
_entity_poly.type
_entity_poly.pdbx_seq_one_letter_code
_entity_poly.pdbx_strand_id
1 'polypeptide(L)'
;MKPKFNPNKIGSGELRTPVCFYQYAPNTGPEPGEGELIQIYECFAEVYSASMKDIEILNSGKEQKQLKFMNTKNAVTINIRDSFGEFFPDTEHYAELQDDRYSKMIDGVRKYIRFNVIDVRPNLTKNDFITILLAVIT
;
A
#
# COMPACT_ATOMS: atom_id res chain seq x y z
N MET A 1 15.45 20.83 -34.36
CA MET A 1 15.56 19.53 -33.65
C MET A 1 14.32 19.41 -32.77
N LYS A 2 13.37 18.49 -33.07
CA LYS A 2 12.17 18.34 -32.22
C LYS A 2 12.61 17.68 -30.91
N PRO A 3 12.23 18.20 -29.72
CA PRO A 3 12.53 17.51 -28.48
C PRO A 3 11.86 16.13 -28.51
N LYS A 4 12.66 15.07 -28.38
CA LYS A 4 12.13 13.71 -28.23
C LYS A 4 11.45 13.64 -26.88
N PHE A 5 10.12 13.46 -26.89
CA PHE A 5 9.36 13.20 -25.69
C PHE A 5 9.89 11.92 -25.04
N ASN A 6 10.44 12.05 -23.85
CA ASN A 6 10.90 10.93 -23.05
C ASN A 6 9.76 10.64 -22.06
N PRO A 7 8.85 9.69 -22.35
CA PRO A 7 7.76 9.40 -21.43
C PRO A 7 8.37 9.03 -20.08
N ASN A 8 7.86 9.65 -19.00
CA ASN A 8 8.13 9.16 -17.66
C ASN A 8 7.84 7.64 -17.65
N LYS A 9 8.70 6.84 -17.01
CA LYS A 9 8.58 5.37 -17.00
C LYS A 9 7.23 4.88 -16.46
N ILE A 10 6.55 5.70 -15.65
CA ILE A 10 5.23 5.41 -15.08
C ILE A 10 4.30 6.54 -15.55
N GLY A 11 3.23 6.15 -16.24
CA GLY A 11 2.16 7.05 -16.68
C GLY A 11 0.82 6.60 -16.11
N SER A 12 -0.27 7.33 -16.40
CA SER A 12 -1.62 6.94 -15.95
C SER A 12 -2.03 5.52 -16.34
N GLY A 13 -1.50 5.01 -17.46
CA GLY A 13 -1.91 3.72 -18.03
C GLY A 13 -1.49 2.49 -17.23
N GLU A 14 -0.55 2.64 -16.29
CA GLU A 14 -0.05 1.53 -15.47
C GLU A 14 -0.79 1.43 -14.12
N LEU A 15 -1.53 2.47 -13.73
CA LEU A 15 -2.38 2.48 -12.54
C LEU A 15 -3.69 1.73 -12.81
N ARG A 16 -3.67 0.40 -12.71
CA ARG A 16 -4.82 -0.46 -13.08
C ARG A 16 -5.49 -1.15 -11.92
N THR A 17 -4.80 -1.27 -10.79
CA THR A 17 -5.31 -2.00 -9.64
C THR A 17 -5.97 -1.03 -8.67
N PRO A 18 -7.26 -1.19 -8.33
CA PRO A 18 -7.88 -0.38 -7.30
C PRO A 18 -7.31 -0.75 -5.92
N VAL A 19 -7.06 0.28 -5.11
CA VAL A 19 -6.54 0.16 -3.75
C VAL A 19 -7.39 1.01 -2.83
N CYS A 20 -7.83 0.41 -1.72
CA CYS A 20 -8.55 1.10 -0.67
C CYS A 20 -7.65 1.22 0.56
N PHE A 21 -7.58 2.42 1.13
CA PHE A 21 -6.87 2.70 2.36
C PHE A 21 -7.84 2.80 3.54
N TYR A 22 -7.43 2.25 4.68
CA TYR A 22 -8.22 2.20 5.90
C TYR A 22 -7.41 2.74 7.08
N GLN A 23 -8.11 3.29 8.07
CA GLN A 23 -7.57 3.67 9.36
C GLN A 23 -8.49 3.12 10.47
N TYR A 24 -7.93 2.85 11.65
CA TYR A 24 -8.75 2.53 12.81
C TYR A 24 -9.53 3.76 13.27
N ALA A 25 -10.85 3.61 13.43
CA ALA A 25 -11.65 4.62 14.09
C ALA A 25 -11.25 4.74 15.56
N PRO A 26 -11.22 5.97 16.13
CA PRO A 26 -11.16 6.12 17.57
C PRO A 26 -12.42 5.49 18.20
N ASN A 27 -12.23 4.53 19.09
CA ASN A 27 -13.36 3.90 19.78
C ASN A 27 -14.08 4.95 20.64
N THR A 28 -15.38 5.13 20.37
CA THR A 28 -16.23 6.09 21.09
C THR A 28 -16.86 5.48 22.35
N GLY A 29 -16.60 4.20 22.62
CA GLY A 29 -17.11 3.48 23.78
C GLY A 29 -16.29 3.69 25.06
N PRO A 30 -16.88 3.42 26.24
CA PRO A 30 -16.19 3.49 27.53
C PRO A 30 -15.14 2.39 27.74
N GLU A 31 -15.13 1.34 26.92
CA GLU A 31 -14.12 0.29 26.96
C GLU A 31 -12.92 0.64 26.05
N PRO A 32 -11.68 0.55 26.55
CA PRO A 32 -10.50 0.70 25.72
C PRO A 32 -10.40 -0.50 24.76
N GLY A 33 -10.57 -0.24 23.47
CA GLY A 33 -10.46 -1.23 22.40
C GLY A 33 -10.21 -0.55 21.06
N GLU A 34 -9.68 -1.28 20.08
CA GLU A 34 -9.51 -0.79 18.71
C GLU A 34 -10.87 -0.67 18.03
N GLY A 35 -11.16 0.50 17.44
CA GLY A 35 -12.44 0.77 16.77
C GLY A 35 -12.55 0.11 15.40
N GLU A 36 -13.70 0.29 14.75
CA GLU A 36 -13.94 -0.22 13.39
C GLU A 36 -12.97 0.41 12.37
N LEU A 37 -12.57 -0.35 11.35
CA LEU A 37 -11.76 0.18 10.26
C LEU A 37 -12.64 1.01 9.32
N ILE A 38 -12.29 2.28 9.15
CA ILE A 38 -12.97 3.21 8.23
C ILE A 38 -12.14 3.33 6.97
N GLN A 39 -12.80 3.23 5.80
CA GLN A 39 -12.18 3.53 4.52
C GLN A 39 -11.97 5.04 4.41
N ILE A 40 -10.71 5.46 4.30
CA ILE A 40 -10.33 6.89 4.27
C ILE A 40 -10.04 7.38 2.85
N TYR A 41 -9.59 6.50 1.96
CA TYR A 41 -9.23 6.88 0.60
C TYR A 41 -9.30 5.68 -0.34
N GLU A 42 -9.62 5.93 -1.61
CA GLU A 42 -9.56 4.94 -2.68
C GLU A 42 -8.86 5.51 -3.91
N CYS A 43 -8.01 4.73 -4.54
CA CYS A 43 -7.33 5.15 -5.75
C CYS A 43 -6.86 3.97 -6.60
N PHE A 44 -6.40 4.26 -7.81
CA PHE A 44 -5.73 3.27 -8.65
C PHE A 44 -4.22 3.32 -8.44
N ALA A 45 -3.62 2.13 -8.36
CA ALA A 45 -2.21 1.93 -8.17
C ALA A 45 -1.60 1.03 -9.26
N GLU A 46 -0.33 1.25 -9.54
CA GLU A 46 0.53 0.27 -10.20
C GLU A 46 1.11 -0.64 -9.10
N VAL A 47 0.99 -1.95 -9.27
CA VAL A 47 1.39 -2.94 -8.26
C VAL A 47 2.51 -3.80 -8.81
N TYR A 48 3.61 -3.89 -8.08
CA TYR A 48 4.75 -4.73 -8.46
C TYR A 48 5.35 -5.44 -7.24
N SER A 49 6.17 -6.45 -7.50
CA SER A 49 6.86 -7.20 -6.46
C SER A 49 7.88 -6.33 -5.74
N ALA A 50 7.99 -6.49 -4.41
CA ALA A 50 9.01 -5.82 -3.61
C ALA A 50 10.42 -6.09 -4.15
N SER A 51 11.24 -5.04 -4.23
CA SER A 51 12.64 -5.13 -4.67
C SER A 51 13.54 -5.70 -3.58
N MET A 52 14.77 -6.10 -3.91
CA MET A 52 15.76 -6.53 -2.91
C MET A 52 16.00 -5.46 -1.84
N LYS A 53 16.02 -4.18 -2.22
CA LYS A 53 16.12 -3.06 -1.26
C LYS A 53 14.92 -2.99 -0.31
N ASP A 54 13.74 -3.26 -0.82
CA ASP A 54 12.51 -3.26 -0.02
C ASP A 54 12.50 -4.45 0.95
N ILE A 55 12.98 -5.61 0.52
CA ILE A 55 13.16 -6.80 1.35
C ILE A 55 14.18 -6.54 2.46
N GLU A 56 15.29 -5.85 2.17
CA GLU A 56 16.25 -5.43 3.18
C GLU A 56 15.63 -4.48 4.20
N ILE A 57 14.79 -3.54 3.78
CA ILE A 57 14.06 -2.64 4.69
C ILE A 57 13.10 -3.42 5.58
N LEU A 58 12.35 -4.39 5.02
CA LEU A 58 11.50 -5.30 5.79
C LEU A 58 12.30 -6.15 6.80
N ASN A 59 13.51 -6.55 6.43
CA ASN A 59 14.43 -7.33 7.28
C ASN A 59 15.29 -6.49 8.22
N SER A 60 15.27 -5.15 8.15
CA SER A 60 16.10 -4.25 8.98
C SER A 60 15.27 -3.34 9.88
N GLY A 61 13.99 -3.15 9.59
CA GLY A 61 13.05 -2.42 10.44
C GLY A 61 12.93 -3.05 11.82
N LYS A 62 13.02 -2.24 12.89
CA LYS A 62 13.08 -2.69 14.29
C LYS A 62 11.81 -3.36 14.83
N GLU A 63 10.73 -3.44 14.04
CA GLU A 63 9.46 -4.15 14.34
C GLU A 63 9.52 -5.67 14.05
N GLN A 64 10.71 -6.23 14.17
CA GLN A 64 11.12 -7.49 13.54
C GLN A 64 10.80 -8.78 14.32
N LYS A 65 9.82 -8.78 15.22
CA LYS A 65 9.51 -10.00 16.00
C LYS A 65 8.45 -10.91 15.37
N GLN A 66 7.77 -10.47 14.31
CA GLN A 66 6.63 -11.19 13.71
C GLN A 66 6.72 -11.35 12.17
N LEU A 67 7.67 -10.71 11.49
CA LEU A 67 7.68 -10.69 10.02
C LEU A 67 8.39 -11.93 9.44
N LYS A 68 7.71 -13.09 9.46
CA LYS A 68 8.17 -14.34 8.82
C LYS A 68 7.91 -14.32 7.31
N PHE A 69 8.66 -13.51 6.56
CA PHE A 69 8.50 -13.39 5.11
C PHE A 69 9.27 -14.47 4.35
N MET A 70 8.67 -15.66 4.19
CA MET A 70 9.19 -16.71 3.31
C MET A 70 8.46 -16.80 1.96
N ASN A 71 7.61 -15.84 1.61
CA ASN A 71 6.88 -15.89 0.33
C ASN A 71 6.65 -14.51 -0.29
N THR A 72 6.94 -14.39 -1.58
CA THR A 72 6.81 -13.18 -2.45
C THR A 72 5.40 -12.59 -2.47
N LYS A 73 4.38 -13.30 -1.99
CA LYS A 73 2.99 -12.81 -1.91
C LYS A 73 2.72 -11.91 -0.71
N ASN A 74 3.63 -11.84 0.25
CA ASN A 74 3.40 -11.16 1.52
C ASN A 74 3.92 -9.71 1.53
N ALA A 75 4.67 -9.30 0.52
CA ALA A 75 5.19 -7.95 0.39
C ALA A 75 5.05 -7.48 -1.07
N VAL A 76 4.50 -6.28 -1.25
CA VAL A 76 4.27 -5.66 -2.54
C VAL A 76 4.60 -4.18 -2.46
N THR A 77 5.07 -3.61 -3.55
CA THR A 77 5.28 -2.18 -3.65
C THR A 77 4.24 -1.62 -4.60
N ILE A 78 3.60 -0.54 -4.20
CA ILE A 78 2.58 0.14 -5.01
C ILE A 78 3.03 1.57 -5.32
N ASN A 79 2.71 2.03 -6.52
CA ASN A 79 2.81 3.44 -6.89
C ASN A 79 1.41 4.00 -7.03
N ILE A 80 1.10 5.04 -6.26
CA ILE A 80 -0.14 5.81 -6.39
C ILE A 80 0.18 7.20 -6.89
N ARG A 81 -0.82 7.90 -7.45
CA ARG A 81 -0.69 9.34 -7.71
C ARG A 81 -0.61 10.09 -6.39
N ASP A 82 0.18 11.16 -6.40
CA ASP A 82 0.08 12.15 -5.34
C ASP A 82 -1.31 12.81 -5.39
N SER A 83 -1.98 12.87 -4.24
CA SER A 83 -3.31 13.45 -4.10
C SER A 83 -3.28 14.96 -3.90
N PHE A 84 -2.09 15.57 -3.83
CA PHE A 84 -1.88 16.99 -3.56
C PHE A 84 -2.55 17.48 -2.27
N GLY A 85 -2.63 16.61 -1.25
CA GLY A 85 -3.06 16.97 0.11
C GLY A 85 -4.43 16.42 0.52
N GLU A 86 -5.15 15.72 -0.35
CA GLU A 86 -6.39 15.03 0.03
C GLU A 86 -6.12 13.81 0.92
N PHE A 87 -5.06 13.06 0.59
CA PHE A 87 -4.64 11.88 1.33
C PHE A 87 -3.13 11.67 1.23
N PHE A 88 -2.46 11.55 2.38
CA PHE A 88 -1.07 11.12 2.45
C PHE A 88 -1.00 9.77 3.18
N PRO A 89 -0.46 8.72 2.53
CA PRO A 89 -0.33 7.42 3.17
C PRO A 89 0.66 7.51 4.33
N ASP A 90 0.40 6.76 5.40
CA ASP A 90 1.18 6.76 6.63
C ASP A 90 1.23 5.34 7.20
N THR A 91 2.18 5.09 8.11
CA THR A 91 2.39 3.75 8.70
C THR A 91 1.22 3.24 9.54
N GLU A 92 0.34 4.13 10.00
CA GLU A 92 -0.89 3.75 10.72
C GLU A 92 -2.01 3.27 9.78
N HIS A 93 -1.86 3.48 8.47
CA HIS A 93 -2.87 3.09 7.49
C HIS A 93 -2.70 1.63 7.05
N TYR A 94 -3.84 1.03 6.70
CA TYR A 94 -3.92 -0.26 6.04
C TYR A 94 -4.29 -0.08 4.58
N ALA A 95 -3.82 -0.97 3.72
CA ALA A 95 -4.16 -0.98 2.30
C ALA A 95 -4.74 -2.33 1.90
N GLU A 96 -5.84 -2.31 1.15
CA GLU A 96 -6.42 -3.49 0.50
C GLU A 96 -6.31 -3.36 -1.01
N LEU A 97 -5.71 -4.36 -1.64
CA LEU A 97 -5.60 -4.46 -3.10
C LEU A 97 -6.81 -5.20 -3.65
N GLN A 98 -7.64 -4.53 -4.45
CA GLN A 98 -8.85 -5.11 -5.05
C GLN A 98 -8.53 -5.95 -6.29
N ASP A 99 -7.61 -6.91 -6.14
CA ASP A 99 -7.21 -7.85 -7.19
C ASP A 99 -7.43 -9.30 -6.73
N ASP A 100 -7.86 -10.16 -7.65
CA ASP A 100 -8.12 -11.58 -7.44
C ASP A 100 -6.93 -12.30 -6.82
N ARG A 101 -5.71 -11.93 -7.22
CA ARG A 101 -4.46 -12.53 -6.75
C ARG A 101 -4.18 -12.25 -5.27
N TYR A 102 -4.74 -11.18 -4.74
CA TYR A 102 -4.62 -10.76 -3.34
C TYR A 102 -5.93 -10.95 -2.58
N SER A 103 -6.79 -11.85 -3.04
CA SER A 103 -8.02 -12.22 -2.35
C SER A 103 -8.02 -13.68 -1.89
N LYS A 104 -8.76 -13.95 -0.81
CA LYS A 104 -9.01 -15.28 -0.29
C LYS A 104 -10.52 -15.48 -0.17
N MET A 105 -10.97 -16.70 -0.42
CA MET A 105 -12.34 -17.10 -0.15
C MET A 105 -12.41 -17.55 1.31
N ILE A 106 -13.23 -16.86 2.11
CA ILE A 106 -13.47 -17.16 3.51
C ILE A 106 -14.98 -17.29 3.66
N ASP A 107 -15.46 -18.47 4.06
CA ASP A 107 -16.89 -18.76 4.26
C ASP A 107 -17.77 -18.46 3.04
N GLY A 108 -17.25 -18.74 1.83
CA GLY A 108 -17.94 -18.47 0.58
C GLY A 108 -17.94 -17.00 0.14
N VAL A 109 -17.38 -16.11 0.95
CA VAL A 109 -17.25 -14.67 0.65
C VAL A 109 -15.81 -14.36 0.26
N ARG A 110 -15.66 -13.53 -0.78
CA ARG A 110 -14.36 -13.06 -1.22
C ARG A 110 -13.89 -11.91 -0.33
N LYS A 111 -12.75 -12.10 0.34
CA LYS A 111 -12.10 -11.07 1.16
C LYS A 111 -10.71 -10.76 0.62
N TYR A 112 -10.39 -9.48 0.51
CA TYR A 112 -9.05 -9.04 0.11
C TYR A 112 -8.09 -9.10 1.30
N ILE A 113 -6.82 -9.33 1.01
CA ILE A 113 -5.75 -9.34 2.01
C ILE A 113 -5.47 -7.88 2.39
N ARG A 114 -5.42 -7.63 3.70
CA ARG A 114 -4.98 -6.35 4.26
C ARG A 114 -3.46 -6.34 4.38
N PHE A 115 -2.87 -5.26 3.89
CA PHE A 115 -1.46 -4.99 4.02
C PHE A 115 -1.25 -3.79 4.93
N ASN A 116 -0.17 -3.82 5.69
CA ASN A 116 0.27 -2.69 6.50
C ASN A 116 1.18 -1.81 5.63
N VAL A 117 1.09 -0.50 5.83
CA VAL A 117 2.02 0.45 5.23
C VAL A 117 3.30 0.42 6.04
N ILE A 118 4.40 -0.01 5.42
CA ILE A 118 5.70 -0.13 6.09
C ILE A 118 6.56 1.11 5.83
N ASP A 119 6.54 1.59 4.60
CA ASP A 119 7.38 2.71 4.18
C ASP A 119 6.70 3.51 3.07
N VAL A 120 6.85 4.82 3.12
CA VAL A 120 6.20 5.78 2.22
C VAL A 120 7.27 6.69 1.63
N ARG A 121 7.39 6.67 0.30
CA ARG A 121 8.43 7.38 -0.45
C ARG A 121 7.79 8.30 -1.48
N PRO A 122 7.51 9.57 -1.12
CA PRO A 122 7.03 10.54 -2.09
C PRO A 122 8.14 10.97 -3.06
N ASN A 123 7.79 11.21 -4.32
CA ASN A 123 8.73 11.76 -5.29
C ASN A 123 8.82 13.29 -5.16
N LEU A 124 9.75 13.77 -4.35
CA LEU A 124 9.96 15.19 -4.06
C LEU A 124 10.36 16.06 -5.28
N THR A 125 10.76 15.45 -6.40
CA THR A 125 11.22 16.23 -7.57
C THR A 125 10.07 16.61 -8.49
N LYS A 126 9.06 15.75 -8.62
CA LYS A 126 7.95 15.96 -9.55
C LYS A 126 6.58 15.96 -8.89
N ASN A 127 6.45 15.47 -7.66
CA ASN A 127 5.18 15.31 -6.93
C ASN A 127 4.10 14.61 -7.76
N ASP A 128 4.50 13.70 -8.65
CA ASP A 128 3.57 13.00 -9.55
C ASP A 128 3.02 11.72 -8.91
N PHE A 129 3.89 11.03 -8.15
CA PHE A 129 3.64 9.70 -7.61
C PHE A 129 4.27 9.52 -6.23
N ILE A 130 3.63 8.67 -5.45
CA ILE A 130 4.10 8.21 -4.14
C ILE A 130 4.29 6.69 -4.24
N THR A 131 5.50 6.23 -3.93
CA THR A 131 5.82 4.80 -3.83
C THR A 131 5.61 4.35 -2.40
N ILE A 132 4.86 3.27 -2.20
CA ILE A 132 4.50 2.76 -0.88
C ILE A 132 4.89 1.29 -0.82
N LEU A 133 5.61 0.91 0.23
CA LEU A 133 5.91 -0.48 0.53
C LEU A 133 4.86 -1.05 1.46
N LEU A 134 4.19 -2.10 1.00
CA LEU A 134 3.13 -2.80 1.70
C LEU A 134 3.59 -4.19 2.10
N ALA A 135 3.28 -4.61 3.33
CA ALA A 135 3.56 -5.96 3.77
C ALA A 135 2.51 -6.51 4.74
N VAL A 136 2.29 -7.82 4.69
CA VAL A 136 1.42 -8.53 5.63
C VAL A 136 2.24 -8.90 6.87
N ILE A 137 1.98 -8.23 7.98
CA ILE A 137 2.54 -8.63 9.27
C ILE A 137 1.65 -9.74 9.83
N THR A 138 2.23 -10.91 10.13
CA THR A 138 1.55 -12.09 10.69
C THR A 138 2.08 -12.42 12.05
#